data_AF-A0AAW6Y0R8-F1
#
_entry.id   AF-A0AAW6Y0R8-F1
#
_cell.length_a   1.000
_cell.length_b   1.000
_cell.length_c   1.000
_cell.angle_alpha   90.00
_cell.angle_beta   90.00
_cell.angle_gamma   90.00
#
_symmetry.space_group_name_H-M   'P 1'
#
loop_
_entity.id
_entity.type
_entity.pdbx_description
1 polymer ?
#
loop_
_entity_poly.entity_id
_entity_poly.type
_entity_poly.pdbx_seq_one_letter_code
_entity_poly.pdbx_strand_id
1 'polypeptide(L)'
;MKLPTLPVNYKRVLRQIKVGADNPITGAEIALTLKLEERTVQKIINQLITRYGIPIVGVRHGFNRGYFIPEDKAELLDGAK
;
A
#
# COMPACT_ATOMS: atom_id res chain seq x y z
N MET A 1 -2.14 -12.25 -21.47
CA MET A 1 -2.13 -12.56 -20.02
C MET A 1 -3.34 -11.87 -19.39
N LYS A 2 -4.36 -12.62 -18.92
CA LYS A 2 -5.51 -12.02 -18.23
C LYS A 2 -5.02 -11.53 -16.87
N LEU A 3 -4.89 -10.22 -16.69
CA LEU A 3 -4.75 -9.61 -15.38
C LEU A 3 -5.94 -10.12 -14.53
N PRO A 4 -5.72 -10.85 -13.43
CA PRO A 4 -6.81 -11.24 -12.55
C PRO A 4 -7.55 -9.96 -12.17
N THR A 5 -8.86 -9.94 -12.40
CA THR A 5 -9.69 -8.78 -12.10
C THR A 5 -9.51 -8.41 -10.64
N LEU A 6 -8.75 -7.34 -10.35
CA LEU A 6 -8.59 -6.87 -8.97
C LEU A 6 -9.99 -6.63 -8.39
N PRO A 7 -10.32 -7.20 -7.22
CA PRO A 7 -11.57 -6.91 -6.55
C PRO A 7 -11.70 -5.40 -6.33
N VAL A 8 -12.93 -4.89 -6.32
CA VAL A 8 -13.20 -3.45 -6.21
C VAL A 8 -12.49 -2.83 -4.99
N ASN A 9 -12.48 -3.54 -3.85
CA ASN A 9 -11.80 -3.09 -2.63
C ASN A 9 -10.29 -2.95 -2.79
N TYR A 10 -9.65 -3.81 -3.60
CA TYR A 10 -8.21 -3.80 -3.84
C TYR A 10 -7.83 -2.57 -4.68
N LYS A 11 -8.62 -2.27 -5.73
CA LYS A 11 -8.44 -1.04 -6.51
C LYS A 11 -8.67 0.21 -5.67
N ARG A 12 -9.66 0.17 -4.77
CA ARG A 12 -9.95 1.29 -3.86
C ARG A 12 -8.79 1.53 -2.90
N VAL A 13 -8.24 0.48 -2.28
CA VAL A 13 -7.05 0.57 -1.42
C VAL A 13 -5.87 1.12 -2.21
N LEU A 14 -5.56 0.52 -3.37
CA LEU A 14 -4.46 0.97 -4.23
C LEU A 14 -4.56 2.46 -4.58
N ARG A 15 -5.77 2.93 -4.92
CA ARG A 15 -6.02 4.32 -5.29
C ARG A 15 -5.87 5.31 -4.12
N GLN A 16 -5.95 4.84 -2.88
CA GLN A 16 -5.65 5.64 -1.70
C GLN A 16 -4.15 5.77 -1.45
N ILE A 17 -3.37 4.75 -1.85
CA ILE A 17 -1.92 4.76 -1.70
C ILE A 17 -1.33 5.67 -2.77
N LYS A 18 -0.74 6.79 -2.33
CA LYS A 18 -0.05 7.71 -3.23
C LYS A 18 1.32 7.16 -3.64
N VAL A 19 1.80 7.65 -4.78
CA VAL A 19 3.13 7.35 -5.30
C VAL A 19 4.13 8.32 -4.67
N GLY A 20 5.29 7.80 -4.26
CA GLY A 20 6.39 8.53 -3.63
C GLY A 20 6.30 8.60 -2.09
N ALA A 21 7.45 8.52 -1.43
CA ALA A 21 7.57 8.59 0.03
C ALA A 21 7.18 9.94 0.65
N ASP A 22 6.95 10.96 -0.20
CA ASP A 22 6.57 12.32 0.19
C ASP A 22 5.14 12.39 0.77
N ASN A 23 4.27 11.46 0.39
CA ASN A 23 2.90 11.39 0.88
C ASN A 23 2.51 9.97 1.35
N PRO A 24 3.10 9.47 2.45
CA PRO A 24 2.72 8.18 3.01
C PRO A 24 1.29 8.25 3.55
N ILE A 25 0.49 7.22 3.30
CA ILE A 25 -0.85 7.10 3.88
C ILE A 25 -0.89 5.94 4.88
N THR A 26 -1.44 6.18 6.05
CA THR A 26 -1.50 5.13 7.07
C THR A 26 -2.59 4.09 6.75
N GLY A 27 -2.38 2.85 7.20
CA GLY A 27 -3.43 1.82 7.13
C GLY A 27 -4.73 2.26 7.80
N ALA A 28 -4.62 3.02 8.89
CA ALA A 28 -5.73 3.66 9.61
C ALA A 28 -6.53 4.62 8.73
N GLU A 29 -5.85 5.50 8.00
CA GLU A 29 -6.52 6.46 7.11
C GLU A 29 -7.23 5.78 5.94
N ILE A 30 -6.60 4.75 5.36
CA ILE A 30 -7.24 3.94 4.32
C ILE A 30 -8.47 3.23 4.89
N ALA A 31 -8.33 2.64 6.09
CA ALA A 31 -9.41 1.95 6.80
C ALA A 31 -10.58 2.89 7.08
N LEU A 32 -10.32 4.09 7.61
CA LEU A 32 -11.31 5.14 7.84
C LEU A 32 -11.99 5.58 6.55
N THR A 33 -11.20 5.90 5.52
CA THR A 33 -11.71 6.38 4.21
C THR A 33 -12.59 5.34 3.52
N LEU A 34 -12.21 4.06 3.59
CA LEU A 34 -12.92 2.97 2.95
C LEU A 34 -13.97 2.32 3.87
N LYS A 35 -14.06 2.74 5.13
CA LYS A 35 -14.84 2.09 6.20
C LYS A 35 -14.56 0.59 6.30
N LEU A 36 -13.29 0.23 6.21
CA LEU A 36 -12.78 -1.13 6.33
C LEU A 36 -12.03 -1.27 7.65
N GLU A 37 -11.87 -2.50 8.14
CA GLU A 37 -10.94 -2.75 9.24
C GLU A 37 -9.49 -2.63 8.78
N GLU A 38 -8.63 -2.06 9.61
CA GLU A 38 -7.18 -2.00 9.37
C GLU A 38 -6.59 -3.37 9.06
N ARG A 39 -7.01 -4.40 9.78
CA ARG A 39 -6.57 -5.78 9.57
C ARG A 39 -6.91 -6.27 8.16
N THR A 40 -8.05 -5.86 7.63
CA THR A 40 -8.46 -6.15 6.26
C THR A 40 -7.61 -5.36 5.26
N VAL A 41 -7.37 -4.07 5.51
CA VAL A 41 -6.50 -3.23 4.67
C VAL A 41 -5.08 -3.80 4.59
N GLN A 42 -4.47 -4.16 5.72
CA GLN A 42 -3.15 -4.78 5.75
C GLN A 42 -3.12 -6.10 4.96
N LYS A 43 -4.16 -6.94 5.10
CA LYS A 43 -4.27 -8.20 4.35
C LYS A 43 -4.39 -7.95 2.84
N ILE A 44 -5.17 -6.95 2.44
CA ILE A 44 -5.30 -6.52 1.05
C ILE A 44 -3.94 -6.05 0.52
N ILE A 45 -3.24 -5.17 1.24
CA ILE A 45 -1.92 -4.65 0.86
C ILE A 45 -0.92 -5.82 0.71
N ASN A 46 -0.88 -6.73 1.68
CA ASN A 46 0.01 -7.90 1.61
C ASN A 46 -0.33 -8.79 0.39
N GLN A 47 -1.61 -8.97 0.06
CA GLN A 47 -1.99 -9.67 -1.17
C GLN A 47 -1.63 -8.89 -2.44
N LEU A 48 -1.76 -7.56 -2.46
CA LEU A 48 -1.32 -6.72 -3.58
C LEU A 48 0.17 -6.90 -3.86
N ILE A 49 0.99 -6.97 -2.80
CA ILE A 49 2.44 -7.22 -2.93
C ILE A 49 2.71 -8.65 -3.39
N THR A 50 2.25 -9.65 -2.64
CA THR A 50 2.63 -11.05 -2.84
C THR A 50 1.95 -11.72 -4.03
N ARG A 51 0.68 -11.38 -4.29
CA ARG A 51 -0.15 -12.05 -5.30
C ARG A 51 -0.24 -11.28 -6.61
N TYR A 52 -0.27 -9.95 -6.53
CA TYR A 52 -0.37 -9.09 -7.71
C TYR A 52 0.96 -8.47 -8.11
N GLY A 53 2.02 -8.63 -7.31
CA GLY A 53 3.36 -8.13 -7.63
C GLY A 53 3.47 -6.61 -7.58
N ILE A 54 2.58 -5.94 -6.84
CA ILE A 54 2.59 -4.48 -6.74
C ILE A 54 3.62 -4.07 -5.69
N PRO A 55 4.66 -3.29 -6.05
CA PRO A 55 5.61 -2.79 -5.08
C PRO A 55 4.89 -1.77 -4.19
N ILE A 56 4.68 -2.12 -2.92
CA ILE A 56 4.14 -1.22 -1.90
C ILE A 56 5.15 -1.24 -0.76
N VAL A 57 5.63 -0.07 -0.38
CA VAL A 57 6.54 0.12 0.74
C VAL A 57 5.71 0.48 1.97
N GLY A 58 5.99 -0.21 3.07
CA GLY A 58 5.35 0.06 4.35
C GLY A 58 6.40 0.51 5.36
N VAL A 59 6.46 1.81 5.65
CA VAL A 59 7.37 2.36 6.67
C VAL A 59 6.74 2.17 8.04
N ARG A 60 7.40 1.37 8.87
CA ARG A 60 6.96 1.02 10.22
C ARG A 60 7.63 1.86 11.31
N HIS A 61 8.82 2.38 11.04
CA HIS A 61 9.64 3.16 11.97
C HIS A 61 10.01 4.52 11.34
N GLY A 62 9.88 5.60 12.11
CA GLY A 62 10.21 6.97 11.69
C GLY A 62 9.02 7.93 11.65
N PHE A 63 9.29 9.16 11.23
CA PHE A 63 8.28 10.24 11.10
C PHE A 63 7.26 9.95 9.97
N ASN A 64 7.70 9.28 8.90
CA ASN A 64 6.91 8.95 7.71
C ASN A 64 6.27 7.55 7.80
N ARG A 65 5.51 7.30 8.87
CA ARG A 65 4.79 6.03 9.06
C ARG A 65 3.63 5.87 8.07
N GLY A 66 3.56 4.75 7.36
CA GLY A 66 2.48 4.47 6.42
C GLY A 66 2.87 3.61 5.22
N TYR A 67 1.98 3.54 4.25
CA TYR A 67 2.13 2.84 2.99
C TYR A 67 2.23 3.84 1.83
N PHE A 68 3.15 3.57 0.91
CA PHE A 68 3.26 4.31 -0.35
C PHE A 68 3.72 3.38 -1.48
N ILE A 69 3.49 3.79 -2.73
CA ILE A 69 4.02 3.09 -3.90
C ILE A 69 5.36 3.77 -4.23
N PRO A 70 6.50 3.08 -4.14
CA PRO A 70 7.78 3.66 -4.53
C PRO A 70 7.78 3.88 -6.05
N GLU A 71 8.17 5.07 -6.48
CA GLU A 71 8.40 5.35 -7.91
C GLU A 71 9.75 4.77 -8.36
N ASP A 72 10.70 4.69 -7.41
CA ASP A 72 12.08 4.29 -7.65
C ASP A 72 12.51 3.06 -6.84
N LYS A 73 13.40 2.25 -7.43
CA LYS A 73 14.04 1.11 -6.73
C LYS A 73 14.81 1.56 -5.48
N ALA A 74 15.26 2.81 -5.44
CA ALA A 74 15.94 3.39 -4.29
C ALA A 74 15.00 3.52 -3.09
N GLU A 75 13.76 3.97 -3.30
CA GLU A 75 12.76 4.10 -2.22
C GLU A 75 12.27 2.73 -1.72
N LEU A 76 12.24 1.73 -2.60
CA LEU A 76 11.95 0.35 -2.22
C LEU A 76 13.00 -0.20 -1.23
N LEU A 77 14.28 0.15 -1.42
CA LEU A 77 15.38 -0.29 -0.56
C LEU A 77 15.41 0.46 0.78
N ASP A 78 15.08 1.75 0.77
CA ASP A 78 15.14 2.59 1.97
C ASP A 78 14.04 2.21 2.97
N GLY A 79 12.82 1.93 2.48
CA GLY A 79 11.73 1.46 3.34
C GLY A 79 11.85 0.00 3.83
N ALA A 80 12.84 -0.75 3.34
CA ALA A 80 13.14 -2.11 3.78
C ALA A 80 14.22 -2.17 4.88
N LYS A 81 14.74 -1.01 5.33
CA LYS A 81 15.84 -0.92 6.30
C LYS A 81 15.38 -0.75 7.74
#